data_AF-A0A2S8WBC5-F1
#
_entry.id   AF-A0A2S8WBC5-F1
#
_cell.length_a   1.000
_cell.length_b   1.000
_cell.length_c   1.000
_cell.angle_alpha   90.00
_cell.angle_beta   90.00
_cell.angle_gamma   90.00
#
_symmetry.space_group_name_H-M   'P 1'
#
loop_
_entity.id
_entity.type
_entity.pdbx_description
1 polymer ?
#
loop_
_entity_poly.entity_id
_entity_poly.type
_entity_poly.pdbx_seq_one_letter_code
_entity_poly.pdbx_strand_id
1 'polypeptide(L)'
;MVAAKPGGRTMKQLIGCAVAALSLWATQAAAAGPVVYYVQSAPYTSTIDPTACPVGVCKTYASGQRLSGTITFFGSLDPDLNVQTDDVGHMIDDFQLSDGQNTYTLLNAGIPDPDMVINFANVSTDANGVITAFEFKFDKTNGAPFNVSAVPSNDVQARVATIYFTSVHPAVSVDNNARCLTRHTVSNAPTNTPGAGCLQTTVTPAEGASQAQASAVTMSLTPPSPPAPVPTLSEWAMILLGVLLAGGAALNLHRRRQTA
;
A
#
# COMPACT_ATOMS: atom_id res chain seq x y z
N MET A 1 -5.00 -80.83 26.56
CA MET A 1 -4.06 -79.73 26.30
C MET A 1 -3.67 -79.76 24.83
N VAL A 2 -4.22 -78.86 24.01
CA VAL A 2 -3.79 -78.67 22.62
C VAL A 2 -3.45 -77.19 22.50
N ALA A 3 -2.16 -76.90 22.35
CA ALA A 3 -1.62 -75.56 22.24
C ALA A 3 -1.83 -75.02 20.82
N ALA A 4 -2.50 -73.88 20.68
CA ALA A 4 -2.65 -73.18 19.41
C ALA A 4 -1.35 -72.44 19.05
N LYS A 5 -0.89 -72.67 17.82
CA LYS A 5 0.33 -72.08 17.23
C LYS A 5 0.02 -70.69 16.64
N PRO A 6 0.80 -69.63 16.90
CA PRO A 6 0.53 -68.31 16.33
C PRO A 6 0.95 -68.29 14.85
N GLY A 7 0.03 -67.87 13.99
CA GLY A 7 0.25 -67.70 12.55
C GLY A 7 1.15 -66.50 12.26
N GLY A 8 2.29 -66.76 11.62
CA GLY A 8 3.22 -65.73 11.14
C GLY A 8 2.62 -64.93 9.99
N ARG A 9 2.19 -63.70 10.28
CA ARG A 9 2.01 -62.69 9.24
C ARG A 9 3.39 -62.22 8.80
N THR A 10 3.73 -62.57 7.56
CA THR A 10 5.01 -62.26 6.91
C THR A 10 5.24 -60.76 6.80
N MET A 11 6.41 -60.34 7.27
CA MET A 11 6.98 -58.96 7.32
C MET A 11 6.84 -58.14 6.02
N LYS A 12 6.61 -58.79 4.87
CA LYS A 12 6.39 -58.15 3.56
C LYS A 12 5.08 -57.35 3.46
N GLN A 13 4.04 -57.69 4.24
CA GLN A 13 2.79 -56.89 4.25
C GLN A 13 2.90 -55.60 5.07
N LEU A 14 3.76 -55.56 6.09
CA LEU A 14 3.98 -54.36 6.91
C LEU A 14 4.78 -53.28 6.16
N ILE A 15 5.70 -53.69 5.28
CA ILE A 15 6.51 -52.76 4.47
C ILE A 15 5.66 -52.11 3.35
N GLY A 16 4.71 -52.84 2.77
CA GLY A 16 3.82 -52.30 1.73
C GLY A 16 2.88 -51.20 2.24
N CYS A 17 2.33 -51.34 3.46
CA CYS A 17 1.48 -50.31 4.06
C CYS A 17 2.25 -49.07 4.53
N ALA A 18 3.52 -49.21 4.92
CA ALA A 18 4.35 -48.08 5.32
C ALA A 18 4.72 -47.16 4.13
N VAL A 19 4.96 -47.73 2.94
CA VAL A 19 5.27 -46.94 1.74
C VAL A 19 4.03 -46.21 1.20
N ALA A 20 2.85 -46.84 1.25
CA ALA A 20 1.59 -46.18 0.85
C ALA A 20 1.14 -45.08 1.84
N ALA A 21 1.45 -45.25 3.14
CA ALA A 21 1.17 -44.24 4.16
C ALA A 21 2.16 -43.07 4.12
N LEU A 22 3.44 -43.27 3.78
CA LEU A 22 4.39 -42.16 3.60
C LEU A 22 4.16 -41.36 2.32
N SER A 23 3.55 -41.93 1.28
CA SER A 23 3.22 -41.19 0.04
C SER A 23 1.99 -40.28 0.16
N LEU A 24 1.22 -40.36 1.25
CA LEU A 24 0.05 -39.49 1.48
C LEU A 24 0.38 -38.18 2.24
N TRP A 25 1.64 -37.99 2.66
CA TRP A 25 2.09 -36.78 3.38
C TRP A 25 2.92 -35.85 2.51
N ALA A 26 2.95 -36.08 1.20
CA ALA A 26 3.28 -35.02 0.25
C ALA A 26 2.05 -34.12 0.12
N THR A 27 1.73 -33.38 1.19
CA THR A 27 0.90 -32.19 1.09
C THR A 27 1.64 -31.26 0.14
N GLN A 28 1.19 -31.29 -1.10
CA GLN A 28 1.52 -30.30 -2.10
C GLN A 28 1.12 -28.96 -1.47
N ALA A 29 2.10 -28.23 -0.91
CA ALA A 29 1.96 -26.82 -0.67
C ALA A 29 1.69 -26.23 -2.05
N ALA A 30 0.41 -26.04 -2.38
CA ALA A 30 0.04 -25.21 -3.50
C ALA A 30 0.70 -23.88 -3.19
N ALA A 31 1.74 -23.52 -3.94
CA ALA A 31 2.36 -22.22 -3.83
C ALA A 31 1.22 -21.22 -4.06
N ALA A 32 0.78 -20.57 -2.97
CA ALA A 32 -0.24 -19.55 -3.05
C ALA A 32 0.29 -18.50 -4.03
N GLY A 33 -0.48 -18.22 -5.08
CA GLY A 33 -0.12 -17.21 -6.05
C GLY A 33 0.02 -15.82 -5.39
N PRO A 34 0.57 -14.84 -6.10
CA PRO A 34 0.77 -13.50 -5.55
C PRO A 34 -0.53 -12.92 -4.98
N VAL A 35 -0.44 -12.28 -3.82
CA VAL A 35 -1.59 -11.66 -3.14
C VAL A 35 -1.48 -10.14 -3.24
N VAL A 36 -2.49 -9.52 -3.83
CA VAL A 36 -2.54 -8.07 -4.04
C VAL A 36 -3.45 -7.40 -3.01
N TYR A 37 -2.91 -6.43 -2.31
CA TYR A 37 -3.65 -5.54 -1.42
C TYR A 37 -3.78 -4.16 -2.05
N TYR A 38 -5.00 -3.63 -2.05
CA TYR A 38 -5.31 -2.26 -2.43
C TYR A 38 -5.22 -1.35 -1.20
N VAL A 39 -4.39 -0.32 -1.30
CA VAL A 39 -4.19 0.69 -0.26
C VAL A 39 -5.00 1.93 -0.63
N GLN A 40 -5.76 2.46 0.33
CA GLN A 40 -6.44 3.75 0.15
C GLN A 40 -6.55 4.51 1.48
N SER A 41 -6.24 5.80 1.48
CA SER A 41 -6.47 6.66 2.64
C SER A 41 -7.68 7.58 2.50
N ALA A 42 -8.07 8.15 3.64
CA ALA A 42 -8.85 9.38 3.67
C ALA A 42 -8.09 10.52 2.95
N PRO A 43 -8.79 11.57 2.48
CA PRO A 43 -8.16 12.77 1.97
C PRO A 43 -7.20 13.39 2.98
N TYR A 44 -6.13 13.98 2.46
CA TYR A 44 -5.12 14.65 3.26
C TYR A 44 -5.58 16.00 3.81
N THR A 45 -5.05 16.33 4.98
CA THR A 45 -4.98 17.69 5.52
C THR A 45 -3.52 18.14 5.47
N SER A 46 -3.23 19.23 4.75
CA SER A 46 -1.89 19.81 4.77
C SER A 46 -1.57 20.31 6.18
N THR A 47 -0.40 19.94 6.68
CA THR A 47 0.11 20.35 8.00
C THR A 47 1.21 21.40 7.84
N ILE A 48 2.05 21.22 6.82
CA ILE A 48 3.13 22.14 6.49
C ILE A 48 3.15 22.35 4.98
N ASP A 49 3.05 23.61 4.56
CA ASP A 49 3.24 24.02 3.18
C ASP A 49 4.61 24.71 3.00
N PRO A 50 5.24 24.55 1.82
CA PRO A 50 6.51 25.21 1.54
C PRO A 50 6.31 26.71 1.29
N THR A 51 7.22 27.54 1.77
CA THR A 51 7.20 29.00 1.55
C THR A 51 8.17 29.44 0.46
N ALA A 52 9.25 28.69 0.23
CA ALA A 52 10.24 28.91 -0.81
C ALA A 52 10.93 27.59 -1.18
N CYS A 53 11.54 27.51 -2.37
CA CYS A 53 12.28 26.33 -2.83
C CYS A 53 13.77 26.67 -2.99
N PRO A 54 14.53 26.89 -1.90
CA PRO A 54 15.96 27.10 -2.04
C PRO A 54 16.64 25.85 -2.62
N VAL A 55 16.05 24.67 -2.38
CA VAL A 55 16.58 23.36 -2.78
C VAL A 55 15.44 22.41 -3.14
N GLY A 56 15.58 21.68 -4.25
CA GLY A 56 14.57 20.73 -4.71
C GLY A 56 13.33 21.39 -5.32
N VAL A 57 12.23 20.64 -5.41
CA VAL A 57 10.96 21.10 -5.97
C VAL A 57 9.93 21.21 -4.87
N CYS A 58 9.38 22.42 -4.65
CA CYS A 58 8.24 22.57 -3.76
C CYS A 58 6.98 22.01 -4.39
N LYS A 59 6.26 21.23 -3.62
CA LYS A 59 4.89 20.81 -3.94
C LYS A 59 4.04 21.00 -2.68
N THR A 60 2.85 21.56 -2.81
CA THR A 60 1.86 21.62 -1.73
C THR A 60 0.89 20.46 -1.87
N TYR A 61 0.49 19.84 -0.76
CA TYR A 61 -0.55 18.83 -0.82
C TYR A 61 -1.92 19.51 -0.94
N ALA A 62 -2.58 19.32 -2.09
CA ALA A 62 -3.87 19.90 -2.37
C ALA A 62 -4.99 19.15 -1.64
N SER A 63 -6.06 19.87 -1.29
CA SER A 63 -7.26 19.26 -0.73
C SER A 63 -7.81 18.19 -1.67
N GLY A 64 -8.13 17.01 -1.12
CA GLY A 64 -8.63 15.86 -1.88
C GLY A 64 -7.57 14.86 -2.33
N GLN A 65 -6.28 15.22 -2.31
CA GLN A 65 -5.18 14.25 -2.48
C GLN A 65 -5.22 13.21 -1.36
N ARG A 66 -4.74 12.00 -1.66
CA ARG A 66 -4.78 10.84 -0.76
C ARG A 66 -3.73 9.83 -1.16
N LEU A 67 -3.40 8.93 -0.23
CA LEU A 67 -2.62 7.74 -0.51
C LEU A 67 -3.52 6.75 -1.26
N SER A 68 -3.00 6.20 -2.35
CA SER A 68 -3.67 5.13 -3.07
C SER A 68 -2.69 4.26 -3.83
N GLY A 69 -2.99 2.98 -3.97
CA GLY A 69 -2.23 2.10 -4.85
C GLY A 69 -2.36 0.64 -4.47
N THR A 70 -1.33 -0.14 -4.80
CA THR A 70 -1.29 -1.59 -4.53
C THR A 70 0.05 -2.03 -3.97
N ILE A 71 0.00 -3.07 -3.15
CA ILE A 71 1.16 -3.85 -2.68
C ILE A 71 0.89 -5.31 -3.01
N THR A 72 1.85 -5.97 -3.67
CA THR A 72 1.78 -7.36 -4.06
C THR A 72 2.81 -8.15 -3.25
N PHE A 73 2.38 -9.25 -2.64
CA PHE A 73 3.24 -10.19 -1.93
C PHE A 73 3.45 -11.46 -2.78
N PHE A 74 4.61 -12.12 -2.63
CA PHE A 74 4.94 -13.37 -3.37
C PHE A 74 3.94 -14.51 -3.15
N GLY A 75 3.15 -14.45 -2.07
CA GLY A 75 2.12 -15.42 -1.74
C GLY A 75 1.30 -14.97 -0.53
N SER A 76 0.54 -15.89 0.05
CA SER A 76 -0.10 -15.67 1.34
C SER A 76 0.97 -15.40 2.41
N LEU A 77 0.69 -14.44 3.29
CA LEU A 77 1.51 -14.19 4.46
C LEU A 77 1.31 -15.31 5.49
N ASP A 78 2.29 -15.49 6.36
CA ASP A 78 2.16 -16.42 7.47
C ASP A 78 0.99 -16.00 8.39
N PRO A 79 0.30 -16.97 9.03
CA PRO A 79 -0.74 -16.68 9.98
C PRO A 79 -0.18 -16.10 11.29
N ASP A 80 -1.02 -15.35 12.01
CA ASP A 80 -0.76 -14.84 13.37
C ASP A 80 0.49 -13.96 13.53
N LEU A 81 0.87 -13.20 12.48
CA LEU A 81 1.93 -12.21 12.55
C LEU A 81 1.56 -11.04 13.47
N ASN A 82 2.58 -10.34 13.97
CA ASN A 82 2.47 -9.21 14.86
C ASN A 82 3.15 -7.95 14.27
N VAL A 83 2.35 -6.90 14.03
CA VAL A 83 2.78 -5.61 13.48
C VAL A 83 3.89 -4.93 14.28
N GLN A 84 4.08 -5.29 15.54
CA GLN A 84 5.14 -4.71 16.39
C GLN A 84 6.50 -5.41 16.22
N THR A 85 6.55 -6.63 15.70
CA THR A 85 7.77 -7.45 15.68
C THR A 85 8.10 -8.04 14.32
N ASP A 86 7.10 -8.23 13.46
CA ASP A 86 7.24 -9.05 12.27
C ASP A 86 7.24 -8.17 11.02
N ASP A 87 8.42 -8.07 10.41
CA ASP A 87 8.65 -7.34 9.16
C ASP A 87 8.55 -8.30 7.95
N VAL A 88 7.64 -7.99 7.04
CA VAL A 88 7.36 -8.74 5.81
C VAL A 88 7.87 -8.01 4.56
N GLY A 89 8.78 -7.05 4.70
CA GLY A 89 9.34 -6.30 3.57
C GLY A 89 10.01 -7.19 2.52
N HIS A 90 10.61 -8.28 2.95
CA HIS A 90 11.20 -9.30 2.09
C HIS A 90 10.16 -10.15 1.32
N MET A 91 8.90 -10.13 1.75
CA MET A 91 7.79 -10.82 1.08
C MET A 91 7.10 -9.96 0.02
N ILE A 92 7.42 -8.67 -0.05
CA ILE A 92 6.87 -7.76 -1.05
C ILE A 92 7.54 -8.05 -2.40
N ASP A 93 6.72 -8.47 -3.37
CA ASP A 93 7.12 -8.74 -4.76
C ASP A 93 7.15 -7.42 -5.56
N ASP A 94 6.10 -6.62 -5.43
CA ASP A 94 6.00 -5.30 -6.06
C ASP A 94 5.08 -4.36 -5.28
N PHE A 95 5.21 -3.06 -5.49
CA PHE A 95 4.20 -2.09 -5.08
C PHE A 95 4.17 -0.89 -6.03
N GLN A 96 3.00 -0.28 -6.13
CA GLN A 96 2.80 0.99 -6.82
C GLN A 96 1.87 1.85 -5.97
N LEU A 97 2.43 2.84 -5.28
CA LEU A 97 1.72 3.76 -4.40
C LEU A 97 1.84 5.18 -4.92
N SER A 98 0.79 5.98 -4.73
CA SER A 98 0.77 7.40 -5.03
C SER A 98 0.27 8.17 -3.81
N ASP A 99 0.98 9.21 -3.41
CA ASP A 99 0.51 10.19 -2.42
C ASP A 99 -0.19 11.38 -3.10
N GLY A 100 -0.50 11.30 -4.40
CA GLY A 100 -1.06 12.39 -5.18
C GLY A 100 -0.04 13.43 -5.67
N GLN A 101 1.20 13.41 -5.18
CA GLN A 101 2.31 14.26 -5.63
C GLN A 101 3.49 13.49 -6.23
N ASN A 102 3.77 12.32 -5.66
CA ASN A 102 4.85 11.41 -5.97
C ASN A 102 4.28 10.00 -6.14
N THR A 103 4.93 9.25 -7.03
CA THR A 103 4.65 7.83 -7.23
C THR A 103 5.86 7.03 -6.74
N TYR A 104 5.57 6.05 -5.90
CA TYR A 104 6.50 5.14 -5.26
C TYR A 104 6.29 3.77 -5.91
N THR A 105 7.31 3.26 -6.58
CA THR A 105 7.25 1.99 -7.32
C THR A 105 8.45 1.15 -6.96
N LEU A 106 8.25 -0.07 -6.47
CA LEU A 106 9.38 -0.96 -6.24
C LEU A 106 10.06 -1.32 -7.56
N LEU A 107 9.24 -1.66 -8.56
CA LEU A 107 9.68 -1.96 -9.91
C LEU A 107 9.22 -0.86 -10.87
N ASN A 108 10.18 -0.22 -11.54
CA ASN A 108 9.90 0.67 -12.66
C ASN A 108 10.15 -0.10 -13.97
N ALA A 109 9.07 -0.43 -14.69
CA ALA A 109 9.12 -1.27 -15.89
C ALA A 109 9.83 -2.63 -15.68
N GLY A 110 9.64 -3.24 -14.51
CA GLY A 110 10.23 -4.53 -14.15
C GLY A 110 11.68 -4.45 -13.65
N ILE A 111 12.23 -3.25 -13.50
CA ILE A 111 13.58 -3.01 -12.96
C ILE A 111 13.44 -2.37 -11.58
N PRO A 112 14.15 -2.84 -10.54
CA PRO A 112 14.14 -2.20 -9.23
C PRO A 112 14.44 -0.70 -9.34
N ASP A 113 13.58 0.14 -8.77
CA ASP A 113 13.80 1.58 -8.71
C ASP A 113 14.97 1.86 -7.74
N PRO A 114 16.12 2.36 -8.23
CA PRO A 114 17.30 2.57 -7.39
C PRO A 114 17.11 3.65 -6.33
N ASP A 115 16.08 4.49 -6.47
CA ASP A 115 15.77 5.57 -5.54
C ASP A 115 14.74 5.16 -4.48
N MET A 116 14.18 3.95 -4.57
CA MET A 116 13.15 3.47 -3.65
C MET A 116 13.75 2.60 -2.55
N VAL A 117 13.36 2.91 -1.30
CA VAL A 117 13.80 2.18 -0.11
C VAL A 117 12.59 1.79 0.73
N ILE A 118 12.50 0.50 1.07
CA ILE A 118 11.58 -0.01 2.09
C ILE A 118 12.29 0.08 3.43
N ASN A 119 11.81 0.93 4.34
CA ASN A 119 12.41 1.04 5.67
C ASN A 119 11.96 -0.11 6.57
N PHE A 120 10.66 -0.29 6.66
CA PHE A 120 10.00 -1.38 7.35
C PHE A 120 8.64 -1.62 6.72
N ALA A 121 8.17 -2.85 6.86
CA ALA A 121 6.89 -3.30 6.35
C ALA A 121 6.32 -4.31 7.35
N ASN A 122 5.79 -3.82 8.46
CA ASN A 122 5.29 -4.69 9.51
C ASN A 122 3.80 -4.93 9.36
N VAL A 123 3.36 -6.15 9.69
CA VAL A 123 1.96 -6.54 9.57
C VAL A 123 1.53 -7.45 10.72
N SER A 124 0.26 -7.37 11.07
CA SER A 124 -0.44 -8.45 11.77
C SER A 124 -1.34 -9.18 10.81
N THR A 125 -1.43 -10.50 10.97
CA THR A 125 -2.31 -11.34 10.17
C THR A 125 -3.28 -12.13 11.05
N ASP A 126 -4.41 -12.52 10.48
CA ASP A 126 -5.31 -13.50 11.09
C ASP A 126 -4.80 -14.94 10.87
N ALA A 127 -5.56 -15.93 11.35
CA ALA A 127 -5.23 -17.35 11.18
C ALA A 127 -5.19 -17.82 9.71
N ASN A 128 -5.64 -17.01 8.76
CA ASN A 128 -5.59 -17.31 7.32
C ASN A 128 -4.49 -16.50 6.59
N GLY A 129 -3.67 -15.72 7.30
CA GLY A 129 -2.65 -14.87 6.68
C GLY A 129 -3.18 -13.58 6.08
N VAL A 130 -4.41 -13.17 6.42
CA VAL A 130 -5.00 -11.90 5.96
C VAL A 130 -4.56 -10.76 6.88
N ILE A 131 -4.09 -9.66 6.30
CA ILE A 131 -3.63 -8.49 7.06
C ILE A 131 -4.77 -7.89 7.89
N THR A 132 -4.56 -7.76 9.20
CA THR A 132 -5.50 -7.16 10.18
C THR A 132 -4.98 -5.86 10.78
N ALA A 133 -3.65 -5.67 10.82
CA ALA A 133 -2.99 -4.42 11.17
C ALA A 133 -1.70 -4.27 10.36
N PHE A 134 -1.22 -3.05 10.19
CA PHE A 134 -0.01 -2.81 9.42
C PHE A 134 0.70 -1.51 9.79
N GLU A 135 1.97 -1.45 9.44
CA GLU A 135 2.81 -0.28 9.55
C GLU A 135 3.89 -0.33 8.45
N PHE A 136 3.82 0.61 7.51
CA PHE A 136 4.71 0.67 6.37
C PHE A 136 5.40 2.02 6.31
N LYS A 137 6.67 2.00 5.90
CA LYS A 137 7.42 3.20 5.57
C LYS A 137 8.27 3.01 4.33
N PHE A 138 8.01 3.83 3.32
CA PHE A 138 8.76 3.86 2.07
C PHE A 138 9.35 5.25 1.84
N ASP A 139 10.59 5.28 1.40
CA ASP A 139 11.26 6.51 0.99
C ASP A 139 11.58 6.46 -0.50
N LYS A 140 11.48 7.63 -1.13
CA LYS A 140 12.02 7.92 -2.44
C LYS A 140 13.13 8.96 -2.31
N THR A 141 14.34 8.62 -2.71
CA THR A 141 15.49 9.54 -2.66
C THR A 141 15.52 10.43 -3.89
N ASN A 142 15.90 11.70 -3.73
CA ASN A 142 16.04 12.64 -4.86
C ASN A 142 17.36 12.45 -5.65
N GLY A 143 18.06 11.33 -5.48
CA GLY A 143 19.32 11.03 -6.12
C GLY A 143 19.90 9.68 -5.66
N ALA A 144 21.07 9.33 -6.21
CA ALA A 144 21.70 8.03 -6.03
C ALA A 144 21.80 7.58 -4.55
N PRO A 145 21.66 6.28 -4.25
CA PRO A 145 21.78 5.77 -2.89
C PRO A 145 23.16 6.10 -2.29
N PHE A 146 23.20 6.84 -1.18
CA PHE A 146 24.43 7.20 -0.48
C PHE A 146 24.74 6.21 0.65
N ASN A 147 26.03 5.99 0.91
CA ASN A 147 26.48 5.12 2.00
C ASN A 147 26.00 5.64 3.38
N VAL A 148 25.63 4.70 4.25
CA VAL A 148 25.06 4.88 5.61
C VAL A 148 25.84 5.79 6.58
N SER A 149 27.06 6.21 6.24
CA SER A 149 28.01 6.76 7.21
C SER A 149 28.14 8.29 7.22
N ALA A 150 27.47 9.01 6.32
CA ALA A 150 27.41 10.48 6.37
C ALA A 150 26.12 10.99 5.72
N VAL A 151 25.34 11.79 6.43
CA VAL A 151 24.32 12.64 5.79
C VAL A 151 25.07 13.58 4.85
N PRO A 152 24.76 13.61 3.53
CA PRO A 152 25.46 14.47 2.59
C PRO A 152 25.45 15.91 3.08
N SER A 153 26.59 16.59 3.00
CA SER A 153 26.69 18.00 3.37
C SER A 153 25.99 18.93 2.38
N ASN A 154 25.65 18.43 1.19
CA ASN A 154 24.85 19.18 0.21
C ASN A 154 23.37 18.84 0.36
N ASP A 155 22.54 19.88 0.25
CA ASP A 155 21.17 19.86 0.74
C ASP A 155 20.19 19.17 -0.22
N VAL A 156 20.61 18.84 -1.46
CA VAL A 156 19.76 18.13 -2.45
C VAL A 156 19.77 16.62 -2.19
N GLN A 157 20.94 16.05 -1.90
CA GLN A 157 21.13 14.60 -1.73
C GLN A 157 20.60 14.08 -0.39
N ALA A 158 20.40 14.97 0.58
CA ALA A 158 19.75 14.67 1.85
C ALA A 158 18.21 14.68 1.77
N ARG A 159 17.61 14.99 0.61
CA ARG A 159 16.16 15.16 0.47
C ARG A 159 15.49 13.86 0.05
N VAL A 160 14.35 13.60 0.68
CA VAL A 160 13.52 12.42 0.43
C VAL A 160 12.05 12.83 0.30
N ALA A 161 11.29 12.03 -0.43
CA ALA A 161 9.85 11.95 -0.25
C ALA A 161 9.56 10.68 0.55
N THR A 162 8.76 10.78 1.60
CA THR A 162 8.48 9.69 2.52
C THR A 162 6.99 9.48 2.61
N ILE A 163 6.57 8.22 2.52
CA ILE A 163 5.23 7.80 2.92
C ILE A 163 5.35 6.88 4.12
N TYR A 164 4.65 7.26 5.19
CA TYR A 164 4.45 6.45 6.37
C TYR A 164 2.95 6.25 6.55
N PHE A 165 2.50 5.00 6.68
CA PHE A 165 1.10 4.72 6.95
C PHE A 165 0.94 3.46 7.77
N THR A 166 -0.05 3.49 8.64
CA THR A 166 -0.26 2.48 9.65
C THR A 166 -1.74 2.39 9.99
N SER A 167 -2.19 1.20 10.39
CA SER A 167 -3.50 1.03 11.01
C SER A 167 -3.53 1.51 12.47
N VAL A 168 -2.38 1.93 13.03
CA VAL A 168 -2.18 2.32 14.43
C VAL A 168 -1.80 3.81 14.49
N HIS A 169 -2.74 4.68 14.90
CA HIS A 169 -2.69 6.15 14.80
C HIS A 169 -1.32 6.86 15.05
N PRO A 170 -1.01 7.97 14.34
CA PRO A 170 -1.77 8.56 13.23
C PRO A 170 -1.65 7.73 11.94
N ALA A 171 -2.75 7.66 11.18
CA ALA A 171 -2.92 6.62 10.16
C ALA A 171 -2.05 6.81 8.90
N VAL A 172 -1.82 8.06 8.47
CA VAL A 172 -0.92 8.37 7.34
C VAL A 172 -0.19 9.67 7.61
N SER A 173 1.12 9.68 7.35
CA SER A 173 1.97 10.87 7.23
C SER A 173 2.74 10.80 5.93
N VAL A 174 2.64 11.86 5.12
CA VAL A 174 3.40 11.99 3.89
C VAL A 174 4.24 13.26 3.94
N ASP A 175 5.51 13.11 3.60
CA ASP A 175 6.47 14.19 3.56
C ASP A 175 7.02 14.29 2.13
N ASN A 176 7.07 15.50 1.58
CA ASN A 176 7.69 15.75 0.28
C ASN A 176 8.88 16.71 0.44
N ASN A 177 9.97 16.38 -0.25
CA ASN A 177 11.22 17.17 -0.22
C ASN A 177 11.75 17.40 1.22
N ALA A 178 11.49 16.45 2.12
CA ALA A 178 11.91 16.52 3.51
C ALA A 178 13.39 16.20 3.65
N ARG A 179 14.04 16.80 4.65
CA ARG A 179 15.45 16.55 4.92
C ARG A 179 15.61 15.30 5.77
N CYS A 180 16.45 14.38 5.36
CA CYS A 180 16.80 13.23 6.17
C CYS A 180 17.83 13.59 7.23
N LEU A 181 17.49 13.42 8.51
CA LEU A 181 18.39 13.66 9.64
C LEU A 181 19.24 12.44 10.00
N THR A 182 18.65 11.26 9.90
CA THR A 182 19.29 10.01 10.31
C THR A 182 18.98 8.93 9.28
N ARG A 183 20.02 8.33 8.71
CA ARG A 183 19.90 7.12 7.90
C ARG A 183 20.39 5.90 8.67
N HIS A 184 19.77 4.76 8.42
CA HIS A 184 20.22 3.49 8.96
C HIS A 184 20.16 2.42 7.87
N THR A 185 21.02 1.40 8.00
CA THR A 185 20.91 0.21 7.16
C THR A 185 19.58 -0.45 7.49
N VAL A 186 18.71 -0.56 6.49
CA VAL A 186 17.46 -1.31 6.64
C VAL A 186 17.71 -2.70 6.08
N SER A 187 17.49 -3.72 6.91
CA SER A 187 17.84 -5.12 6.58
C SER A 187 16.92 -5.74 5.53
N ASN A 188 15.88 -5.03 5.08
CA ASN A 188 14.70 -5.61 4.44
C ASN A 188 14.48 -5.13 2.99
N ALA A 189 15.53 -4.64 2.32
CA ALA A 189 15.46 -4.33 0.89
C ALA A 189 15.29 -5.64 0.08
N PRO A 190 14.31 -5.73 -0.84
CA PRO A 190 14.02 -6.94 -1.62
C PRO A 190 15.11 -7.26 -2.67
N THR A 191 16.02 -6.33 -2.92
CA THR A 191 17.28 -6.62 -3.63
C THR A 191 18.39 -6.73 -2.59
N ASN A 192 19.30 -7.69 -2.77
CA ASN A 192 20.43 -8.00 -1.86
C ASN A 192 21.47 -6.88 -1.70
N THR A 193 21.07 -5.62 -1.88
CA THR A 193 21.88 -4.44 -1.61
C THR A 193 21.23 -3.73 -0.41
N PRO A 194 21.79 -3.87 0.81
CA PRO A 194 21.33 -3.10 1.96
C PRO A 194 21.39 -1.61 1.63
N GLY A 195 20.22 -1.01 1.37
CA GLY A 195 20.08 0.42 1.16
C GLY A 195 20.00 1.14 2.50
N ALA A 196 20.50 2.37 2.57
CA ALA A 196 20.31 3.23 3.73
C ALA A 196 18.96 3.95 3.62
N GLY A 197 17.96 3.57 4.41
CA GLY A 197 16.66 4.25 4.50
C GLY A 197 16.71 5.49 5.40
N CYS A 198 15.74 6.40 5.29
CA CYS A 198 15.62 7.57 6.15
C CYS A 198 14.74 7.29 7.37
N LEU A 199 15.35 7.15 8.55
CA LEU A 199 14.60 6.90 9.78
C LEU A 199 13.87 8.15 10.28
N GLN A 200 14.49 9.30 10.15
CA GLN A 200 13.93 10.56 10.64
C GLN A 200 14.04 11.64 9.57
N THR A 201 12.88 12.16 9.18
CA THR A 201 12.75 13.32 8.31
C THR A 201 12.57 14.58 9.14
N THR A 202 12.87 15.72 8.54
CA THR A 202 12.50 17.03 9.05
C THR A 202 11.94 17.86 7.92
N VAL A 203 10.79 18.46 8.19
CA VAL A 203 10.05 19.29 7.24
C VAL A 203 10.14 20.72 7.75
N THR A 204 10.82 21.58 7.00
CA THR A 204 10.82 23.01 7.27
C THR A 204 10.23 23.75 6.06
N PRO A 205 9.24 24.64 6.27
CA PRO A 205 8.61 25.40 5.19
C PRO A 205 9.62 26.18 4.33
N ALA A 206 10.62 26.76 5.00
CA ALA A 206 11.63 27.62 4.38
C ALA A 206 12.58 26.86 3.44
N GLU A 207 12.71 25.55 3.62
CA GLU A 207 13.55 24.69 2.78
C GLU A 207 12.77 24.04 1.63
N GLY A 208 11.48 24.39 1.44
CA GLY A 208 10.67 23.86 0.36
C GLY A 208 10.14 22.45 0.60
N ALA A 209 10.14 22.02 1.86
CA ALA A 209 9.53 20.77 2.28
C ALA A 209 8.04 20.97 2.60
N SER A 210 7.24 19.93 2.41
CA SER A 210 5.82 19.93 2.74
C SER A 210 5.41 18.64 3.42
N GLN A 211 4.36 18.71 4.23
CA GLN A 211 3.82 17.59 4.98
C GLN A 211 2.29 17.61 4.97
N ALA A 212 1.71 16.44 4.81
CA ALA A 212 0.28 16.24 4.97
C ALA A 212 -0.02 14.92 5.70
N GLN A 213 -1.22 14.85 6.29
CA GLN A 213 -1.66 13.70 7.07
C GLN A 213 -3.06 13.26 6.68
N ALA A 214 -3.35 11.96 6.82
CA ALA A 214 -4.69 11.41 6.72
C ALA A 214 -5.12 10.78 8.06
N SER A 215 -6.40 10.88 8.37
CA SER A 215 -6.97 10.30 9.60
C SER A 215 -7.16 8.79 9.54
N ALA A 216 -7.22 8.20 8.35
CA ALA A 216 -7.44 6.76 8.17
C ALA A 216 -6.78 6.25 6.90
N VAL A 217 -6.38 4.98 6.92
CA VAL A 217 -5.94 4.19 5.77
C VAL A 217 -6.51 2.78 5.89
N THR A 218 -6.88 2.20 4.76
CA THR A 218 -7.35 0.83 4.66
C THR A 218 -6.51 0.03 3.67
N MET A 219 -6.34 -1.24 3.98
CA MET A 219 -5.83 -2.24 3.05
C MET A 219 -6.90 -3.29 2.83
N SER A 220 -7.17 -3.63 1.56
CA SER A 220 -8.20 -4.61 1.19
C SER A 220 -7.71 -5.53 0.10
N LEU A 221 -8.16 -6.78 0.13
CA LEU A 221 -7.97 -7.73 -0.98
C LEU A 221 -8.85 -7.41 -2.19
N THR A 222 -9.87 -6.56 -2.01
CA THR A 222 -10.76 -6.13 -3.07
C THR A 222 -10.41 -4.71 -3.54
N PRO A 223 -10.46 -4.44 -4.86
CA PRO A 223 -10.27 -3.10 -5.37
C PRO A 223 -11.30 -2.13 -4.77
N PRO A 224 -10.92 -0.87 -4.50
CA PRO A 224 -11.87 0.13 -4.06
C PRO A 224 -12.91 0.38 -5.15
N SER A 225 -14.18 0.52 -4.74
CA SER A 225 -15.27 0.84 -5.67
C SER A 225 -14.96 2.15 -6.39
N PRO A 226 -15.16 2.21 -7.72
CA PRO A 226 -15.03 3.46 -8.46
C PRO A 226 -15.93 4.55 -7.85
N PRO A 227 -15.52 5.82 -7.88
CA PRO A 227 -16.40 6.92 -7.52
C PRO A 227 -17.70 6.80 -8.30
N ALA A 228 -18.84 6.96 -7.63
CA ALA A 228 -20.11 7.03 -8.33
C ALA A 228 -20.01 8.15 -9.39
N PRO A 229 -20.44 7.90 -10.64
CA PRO A 229 -20.46 8.94 -11.66
C PRO A 229 -21.28 10.12 -11.15
N VAL A 230 -20.61 11.25 -10.91
CA VAL A 230 -21.29 12.51 -10.57
C VAL A 230 -21.69 13.15 -11.89
N PRO A 231 -22.99 13.47 -12.09
CA PRO A 231 -23.40 14.08 -13.33
C PRO A 231 -22.59 15.34 -13.60
N THR A 232 -22.09 15.48 -14.82
CA THR A 232 -21.34 16.67 -15.21
C THR A 232 -22.22 17.92 -15.12
N LEU A 233 -21.63 19.12 -15.06
CA LEU A 233 -22.41 20.37 -15.10
C LEU A 233 -23.34 20.43 -16.32
N SER A 234 -22.91 19.87 -17.45
CA SER A 234 -23.73 19.75 -18.66
C SER A 234 -24.91 18.80 -18.47
N GLU A 235 -24.73 17.69 -17.77
CA GLU A 235 -25.83 16.78 -17.43
C GLU A 235 -26.84 17.44 -16.47
N TRP A 236 -26.36 18.16 -15.45
CA TRP A 236 -27.23 18.96 -14.58
C TRP A 236 -28.01 20.01 -15.37
N ALA A 237 -27.34 20.71 -16.30
CA ALA A 237 -27.99 21.69 -17.17
C ALA A 237 -29.08 21.06 -18.05
N MET A 238 -28.82 19.87 -18.62
CA MET A 238 -29.81 19.13 -19.41
C MET A 238 -31.00 18.66 -18.58
N ILE A 239 -30.77 18.18 -17.35
CA ILE A 239 -31.83 17.78 -16.42
C ILE A 239 -32.72 18.99 -16.10
N LEU A 240 -32.13 20.15 -15.76
CA LEU A 240 -32.88 21.37 -15.45
C LEU A 240 -33.64 21.89 -16.67
N LEU A 241 -33.03 21.86 -17.86
CA LEU A 241 -33.69 22.24 -19.11
C LEU A 241 -34.89 21.32 -19.41
N GLY A 242 -34.73 20.01 -19.22
CA GLY A 242 -35.83 19.05 -19.37
C GLY A 242 -37.01 19.34 -18.45
N VAL A 243 -36.74 19.65 -17.18
CA VAL A 243 -37.78 20.03 -16.21
C VAL A 243 -38.49 21.33 -16.59
N LEU A 244 -37.74 22.34 -17.07
CA LEU A 244 -38.31 23.60 -17.54
C LEU A 244 -39.22 23.41 -18.75
N LEU A 245 -38.81 22.57 -19.72
CA LEU A 245 -39.62 22.26 -20.90
C LEU A 245 -40.90 21.50 -20.53
N ALA A 246 -40.81 20.50 -19.65
CA ALA A 246 -41.96 19.76 -19.15
C ALA A 246 -42.95 20.66 -18.39
N GLY A 247 -42.43 21.54 -17.52
CA GLY A 247 -43.23 22.54 -16.81
C GLY A 247 -43.92 23.52 -17.76
N GLY A 248 -43.21 23.99 -18.79
CA GLY A 248 -43.77 24.85 -19.83
C GLY A 248 -44.91 24.19 -20.61
N ALA A 249 -44.77 22.91 -20.95
CA ALA A 249 -45.82 22.14 -21.63
C ALA A 249 -47.06 21.96 -20.74
N ALA A 250 -46.87 21.65 -19.45
CA ALA A 250 -47.97 21.51 -18.49
C ALA A 250 -48.76 22.81 -18.30
N LEU A 251 -48.07 23.95 -18.19
CA LEU A 251 -48.70 25.26 -18.10
C LEU A 251 -49.51 25.61 -19.36
N ASN A 252 -49.00 25.29 -20.55
CA ASN A 252 -49.71 25.51 -21.81
C ASN A 252 -51.01 24.68 -21.87
N LEU A 253 -50.95 23.41 -21.48
CA LEU A 253 -52.12 22.54 -21.37
C LEU A 253 -53.16 23.07 -20.36
N HIS A 254 -52.70 23.57 -19.21
CA HIS A 254 -53.60 24.15 -18.21
C HIS A 254 -54.33 25.39 -18.74
N ARG A 255 -53.62 26.30 -19.42
CA ARG A 255 -54.23 27.51 -20.01
C ARG A 255 -55.27 27.16 -21.08
N ARG A 256 -55.00 26.18 -21.94
CA ARG A 256 -55.95 25.73 -22.97
C ARG A 256 -57.27 25.22 -22.39
N ARG A 257 -57.21 24.55 -21.23
CA ARG A 257 -58.41 24.04 -20.54
C ARG A 257 -59.24 25.12 -19.86
N GLN A 258 -58.68 26.30 -19.59
CA GLN A 258 -59.41 27.42 -18.99
C GLN A 258 -60.11 28.30 -20.01
N THR A 259 -59.65 28.30 -21.26
CA THR A 259 -60.20 29.12 -22.35
C THR A 259 -61.24 28.40 -23.21
N ALA A 260 -61.46 27.11 -22.97
CA ALA A 260 -62.47 26.28 -23.63
C ALA A 260 -63.65 26.07 -22.69
#